data_AF-A0A1I5WLB1-F1
#
_entry.id   AF-A0A1I5WLB1-F1
#
_cell.length_a   1.000
_cell.length_b   1.000
_cell.length_c   1.000
_cell.angle_alpha   90.00
_cell.angle_beta   90.00
_cell.angle_gamma   90.00
#
_symmetry.space_group_name_H-M   'P 1'
#
loop_
_entity.id
_entity.type
_entity.pdbx_description
1 polymer ?
#
loop_
_entity_poly.entity_id
_entity_poly.type
_entity_poly.pdbx_seq_one_letter_code
_entity_poly.pdbx_strand_id
1 'polypeptide(L)'
;MPLVADGKAKAVAHGELRAIGFWMIVRGATPVRPVRVFVSYEALAQLDPYDIRDLASAFEHFERFRARIEAAASDKFDRDGLDAEKYEGMPTIRLTTSDPV
;
A
#
# COMPACT_ATOMS: atom_id res chain seq x y z
N MET A 1 -7.19 -8.71 -12.25
CA MET A 1 -5.87 -9.38 -12.30
C MET A 1 -5.14 -8.94 -11.05
N PRO A 2 -4.84 -9.83 -10.10
CA PRO A 2 -4.46 -9.39 -8.77
C PRO A 2 -3.08 -8.72 -8.76
N LEU A 3 -2.91 -7.79 -7.83
CA LEU A 3 -1.57 -7.32 -7.46
C LEU A 3 -0.88 -8.37 -6.61
N VAL A 4 0.44 -8.50 -6.81
CA VAL A 4 1.28 -9.35 -5.96
C VAL A 4 2.47 -8.58 -5.47
N ALA A 5 2.88 -8.86 -4.24
CA ALA A 5 4.11 -8.31 -3.70
C ALA A 5 5.30 -8.76 -4.55
N ASP A 6 6.20 -7.82 -4.83
CA ASP A 6 7.49 -8.13 -5.46
C ASP A 6 8.44 -8.84 -4.48
N GLY A 7 8.05 -9.00 -3.20
CA GLY A 7 8.77 -9.71 -2.13
C GLY A 7 10.10 -9.06 -1.70
N LYS A 8 10.66 -8.17 -2.53
CA LYS A 8 11.95 -7.48 -2.33
C LYS A 8 11.79 -5.98 -2.14
N ALA A 9 10.63 -5.41 -2.47
CA ALA A 9 10.39 -3.99 -2.34
C ALA A 9 10.28 -3.60 -0.86
N LYS A 10 11.23 -2.78 -0.40
CA LYS A 10 11.19 -2.15 0.92
C LYS A 10 10.06 -1.13 0.96
N ALA A 11 9.30 -1.15 2.05
CA ALA A 11 8.38 -0.08 2.38
C ALA A 11 9.18 1.20 2.70
N VAL A 12 8.63 2.35 2.35
CA VAL A 12 9.20 3.67 2.61
C VAL A 12 8.10 4.55 3.18
N ALA A 13 8.36 5.21 4.30
CA ALA A 13 7.42 6.16 4.87
C ALA A 13 7.54 7.50 4.14
N HIS A 14 6.39 8.07 3.79
CA HIS A 14 6.26 9.35 3.11
C HIS A 14 5.64 10.34 4.08
N GLY A 15 6.48 11.19 4.68
CA GLY A 15 6.05 12.14 5.71
C GLY A 15 5.00 13.14 5.19
N GLU A 16 5.18 13.67 3.99
CA GLU A 16 4.23 14.61 3.37
C GLU A 16 2.88 13.97 3.05
N LEU A 17 2.87 12.70 2.65
CA LEU A 17 1.66 11.95 2.34
C LEU A 17 1.03 11.28 3.57
N ARG A 18 1.70 11.34 4.73
CA ARG A 18 1.34 10.60 5.96
C ARG A 18 0.98 9.14 5.65
N ALA A 19 1.82 8.47 4.87
CA ALA A 19 1.55 7.14 4.35
C ALA A 19 2.82 6.28 4.26
N ILE A 20 2.64 4.96 4.25
CA ILE A 20 3.70 4.00 3.94
C ILE A 20 3.52 3.54 2.49
N GLY A 21 4.56 3.76 1.68
CA GLY A 21 4.61 3.42 0.27
C GLY A 21 5.44 2.16 0.00
N PHE A 22 4.89 1.21 -0.73
CA PHE A 22 5.58 -0.01 -1.15
C PHE A 22 5.22 -0.38 -2.59
N TRP A 23 5.98 -1.28 -3.21
CA TRP A 23 5.75 -1.68 -4.60
C TRP A 23 5.08 -3.05 -4.68
N MET A 24 4.09 -3.15 -5.56
CA MET A 24 3.51 -4.41 -6.02
C MET A 24 3.60 -4.48 -7.55
N ILE A 25 3.36 -5.66 -8.12
CA ILE A 25 3.32 -5.87 -9.56
C ILE A 25 1.97 -6.45 -9.97
N VAL A 26 1.52 -6.15 -11.19
CA VAL A 26 0.35 -6.82 -11.77
C VAL A 26 0.74 -8.25 -12.14
N ARG A 27 0.09 -9.25 -11.53
CA ARG A 27 0.39 -10.67 -11.77
C ARG A 27 0.25 -11.01 -13.25
N GLY A 28 1.32 -11.56 -13.84
CA GLY A 28 1.34 -12.04 -15.22
C GLY A 28 1.46 -10.94 -16.29
N ALA A 29 1.63 -9.67 -15.90
CA ALA A 29 1.84 -8.60 -16.88
C ALA A 29 3.22 -8.70 -17.55
N THR A 30 3.24 -8.65 -18.88
CA THR A 30 4.47 -8.57 -19.69
C THR A 30 4.38 -7.35 -20.62
N PRO A 31 5.27 -6.35 -20.52
CA PRO A 31 6.35 -6.22 -19.52
C PRO A 31 5.81 -6.07 -18.09
N VAL A 32 6.68 -6.30 -17.09
CA VAL A 32 6.35 -6.10 -15.67
C VAL A 32 5.77 -4.71 -15.45
N ARG A 33 4.61 -4.64 -14.79
CA ARG A 33 3.93 -3.38 -14.47
C ARG A 33 4.00 -3.13 -12.96
N PRO A 34 4.94 -2.30 -12.49
CA PRO A 34 4.99 -1.91 -11.09
C PRO A 34 3.83 -0.96 -10.76
N VAL A 35 3.28 -1.11 -9.57
CA VAL A 35 2.23 -0.27 -9.00
C VAL A 35 2.70 0.19 -7.63
N ARG A 36 2.68 1.51 -7.41
CA ARG A 36 3.02 2.10 -6.11
C ARG A 36 1.79 2.05 -5.21
N VAL A 37 1.85 1.28 -4.15
CA VAL A 37 0.77 1.23 -3.15
C VAL A 37 1.15 2.13 -1.99
N PHE A 38 0.22 2.99 -1.58
CA PHE A 38 0.33 3.78 -0.36
C PHE A 38 -0.75 3.34 0.61
N VAL A 39 -0.39 3.11 1.87
CA VAL A 39 -1.35 2.96 2.96
C VAL A 39 -1.23 4.16 3.89
N SER A 40 -2.33 4.89 4.09
CA SER A 40 -2.31 6.04 4.98
C SER A 40 -2.12 5.61 6.43
N TYR A 41 -1.52 6.48 7.25
CA TYR A 41 -1.39 6.22 8.69
C TYR A 41 -2.75 6.05 9.36
N GLU A 42 -3.79 6.72 8.86
CA GLU A 42 -5.15 6.57 9.38
C GLU A 42 -5.75 5.19 9.05
N ALA A 43 -5.48 4.66 7.85
CA ALA A 43 -5.87 3.29 7.50
C ALA A 43 -5.10 2.26 8.35
N LEU A 44 -3.80 2.47 8.58
CA LEU A 44 -3.02 1.63 9.50
C LEU A 44 -3.57 1.71 10.93
N ALA A 45 -4.01 2.89 11.39
CA ALA A 45 -4.58 3.06 12.73
C ALA A 45 -5.92 2.31 12.90
N GLN A 46 -6.62 1.95 11.82
CA GLN A 46 -7.80 1.08 11.93
C GLN A 46 -7.42 -0.36 12.31
N LEU A 47 -6.22 -0.80 11.94
CA LEU A 47 -5.70 -2.12 12.30
C LEU A 47 -5.20 -2.18 13.73
N ASP A 48 -4.60 -1.09 14.20
CA ASP A 48 -4.23 -0.92 15.61
C ASP A 48 -4.30 0.56 16.04
N PRO A 49 -5.39 0.96 16.72
CA PRO A 49 -5.64 2.36 17.04
C PRO A 49 -4.77 2.93 18.17
N TYR A 50 -3.97 2.11 18.87
CA TYR A 50 -3.30 2.55 20.10
C TYR A 50 -1.82 2.88 19.94
N ASP A 51 -1.20 2.56 18.80
CA ASP A 51 0.26 2.40 18.74
C ASP A 51 0.96 3.18 17.61
N ILE A 52 0.25 3.93 16.76
CA ILE A 52 0.91 4.79 15.75
C ILE A 52 1.28 6.13 16.37
N ARG A 53 2.35 6.14 17.18
CA ARG A 53 2.89 7.35 17.82
C ARG A 53 4.08 7.95 17.09
N ASP A 54 4.80 7.15 16.30
CA ASP A 54 5.94 7.59 15.51
C ASP A 54 6.14 6.77 14.22
N LEU A 55 7.10 7.18 13.39
CA LEU A 55 7.41 6.56 12.09
C LEU A 55 7.88 5.10 12.24
N ALA A 56 8.59 4.78 13.32
CA ALA A 56 9.10 3.43 13.56
C ALA A 56 7.97 2.47 13.90
N SER A 57 7.04 2.88 14.77
CA SER A 57 5.82 2.14 15.05
C SER A 57 4.98 1.94 13.78
N ALA A 58 4.81 2.96 12.94
CA ALA A 58 4.07 2.82 11.69
C ALA A 58 4.66 1.72 10.78
N PHE A 59 6.00 1.63 10.71
CA PHE A 59 6.69 0.58 9.97
C PHE A 59 6.52 -0.81 10.56
N GLU A 60 6.65 -0.96 11.88
CA GLU A 60 6.43 -2.24 12.56
C GLU A 60 5.00 -2.75 12.32
N HIS A 61 4.03 -1.84 12.38
CA HIS A 61 2.62 -2.14 12.10
C HIS A 61 2.41 -2.55 10.66
N PHE A 62 3.00 -1.80 9.72
CA PHE A 62 2.96 -2.19 8.31
C PHE A 62 3.52 -3.59 8.09
N GLU A 63 4.70 -3.91 8.62
CA GLU A 63 5.30 -5.23 8.42
C GLU A 63 4.49 -6.33 9.10
N ARG A 64 3.93 -6.07 10.28
CA ARG A 64 3.03 -6.99 11.00
C ARG A 64 1.77 -7.31 10.21
N PHE A 65 1.17 -6.32 9.56
CA PHE A 65 -0.08 -6.46 8.82
C PHE A 65 0.12 -6.53 7.29
N ARG A 66 1.36 -6.69 6.84
CA ARG A 66 1.75 -6.57 5.43
C ARG A 66 0.90 -7.42 4.49
N ALA A 67 0.70 -8.69 4.82
CA ALA A 67 -0.09 -9.60 4.00
C ALA A 67 -1.55 -9.14 3.85
N ARG A 68 -2.12 -8.52 4.88
CA ARG A 68 -3.49 -8.01 4.88
C ARG A 68 -3.59 -6.71 4.05
N ILE A 69 -2.61 -5.82 4.19
CA ILE A 69 -2.51 -4.59 3.39
C ILE A 69 -2.29 -4.90 1.91
N GLU A 70 -1.45 -5.88 1.58
CA GLU A 70 -1.22 -6.36 0.22
C GLU A 70 -2.49 -6.97 -0.39
N ALA A 71 -3.26 -7.73 0.40
CA ALA A 71 -4.56 -8.25 -0.03
C ALA A 71 -5.56 -7.12 -0.30
N ALA A 72 -5.70 -6.16 0.63
CA ALA A 72 -6.57 -5.00 0.45
C ALA A 72 -6.20 -4.16 -0.79
N ALA A 73 -4.91 -4.01 -1.09
CA ALA A 73 -4.43 -3.34 -2.29
C ALA A 73 -4.83 -4.09 -3.56
N SER A 74 -4.69 -5.42 -3.57
CA SER A 74 -5.14 -6.24 -4.68
C SER A 74 -6.65 -6.18 -4.87
N ASP A 75 -7.42 -6.26 -3.79
CA ASP A 75 -8.89 -6.20 -3.82
C ASP A 75 -9.38 -4.84 -4.35
N LYS A 76 -8.75 -3.75 -3.90
CA LYS A 76 -9.02 -2.41 -4.42
C LYS A 76 -8.67 -2.29 -5.90
N PHE A 77 -7.52 -2.83 -6.32
CA PHE A 77 -7.12 -2.84 -7.73
C PHE A 77 -8.12 -3.58 -8.60
N ASP A 78 -8.60 -4.74 -8.15
CA ASP A 78 -9.56 -5.54 -8.91
C ASP A 78 -10.96 -4.87 -8.96
N ARG A 79 -11.33 -4.09 -7.93
CA ARG A 79 -12.61 -3.38 -7.86
C ARG A 79 -12.61 -2.05 -8.62
N ASP A 80 -11.62 -1.19 -8.36
CA ASP A 80 -11.59 0.22 -8.76
C ASP A 80 -10.49 0.52 -9.80
N GLY A 81 -9.50 -0.36 -9.93
CA GLY A 81 -8.35 -0.15 -10.80
C GLY A 81 -7.26 0.71 -10.16
N LEU A 82 -6.59 1.52 -10.98
CA LEU A 82 -5.53 2.43 -10.56
C LEU A 82 -6.12 3.79 -10.19
N ASP A 83 -5.48 4.47 -9.24
CA ASP A 83 -5.79 5.86 -8.97
C ASP A 83 -5.44 6.74 -10.18
N ALA A 84 -6.17 7.84 -10.34
CA ALA A 84 -5.91 8.82 -11.40
C ALA A 84 -4.56 9.53 -11.21
N GLU A 85 -4.15 9.73 -9.95
CA GLU A 85 -2.87 10.33 -9.62
C GLU A 85 -1.72 9.33 -9.76
N LYS A 86 -0.63 9.80 -10.36
CA LYS A 86 0.61 9.05 -10.48
C LYS A 86 1.62 9.51 -9.45
N TYR A 87 2.48 8.61 -9.00
CA TYR A 87 3.62 8.93 -8.14
C TYR A 87 4.89 8.73 -8.94
N GLU A 88 5.67 9.80 -9.13
CA GLU A 88 6.89 9.79 -9.97
C GLU A 88 6.64 9.20 -11.38
N GLY A 89 5.46 9.46 -11.95
CA GLY A 89 5.06 8.93 -13.25
C GLY A 89 4.58 7.47 -13.25
N MET A 90 4.63 6.79 -12.11
CA MET A 90 4.20 5.41 -11.96
C MET A 90 2.72 5.31 -11.54
N PRO A 91 2.01 4.25 -11.96
CA PRO A 91 0.66 3.95 -11.49
C PRO A 91 0.61 3.80 -9.97
N THR A 92 -0.49 4.25 -9.35
CA THR A 92 -0.64 4.19 -7.89
C THR A 92 -1.96 3.61 -7.44
N ILE A 93 -1.97 3.17 -6.18
CA ILE A 93 -3.16 2.83 -5.41
C ILE A 93 -2.97 3.37 -3.99
N ARG A 94 -3.97 4.08 -3.47
CA ARG A 94 -3.99 4.57 -2.10
C ARG A 94 -5.04 3.82 -1.29
N LEU A 95 -4.59 3.11 -0.26
CA LEU A 95 -5.45 2.54 0.77
C LEU A 95 -5.75 3.60 1.82
N THR A 96 -7.05 3.81 2.02
CA THR A 96 -7.61 4.81 2.92
C THR A 96 -8.51 4.13 3.94
N THR A 97 -9.07 4.91 4.86
CA THR A 97 -10.01 4.43 5.89
C THR A 97 -11.32 3.85 5.33
N SER A 98 -11.60 4.03 4.03
CA SER A 98 -12.74 3.44 3.33
C SER A 98 -12.44 2.07 2.73
N ASP A 99 -11.16 1.67 2.71
CA ASP A 99 -10.73 0.38 2.20
C ASP A 99 -10.60 -0.61 3.36
N PRO A 100 -11.13 -1.84 3.24
CA PRO A 100 -11.02 -2.84 4.28
C PRO A 100 -9.58 -3.37 4.34
N VAL A 101 -8.72 -2.64 5.05
CA VAL A 101 -7.34 -3.04 5.36
C VAL A 101 -7.26 -4.05 6.47
#